data_AF-A0A522NMC5-F1
#
_entry.id   AF-A0A522NMC5-F1
#
_cell.length_a   1.000
_cell.length_b   1.000
_cell.length_c   1.000
_cell.angle_alpha   90.00
_cell.angle_beta   90.00
_cell.angle_gamma   90.00
#
_symmetry.space_group_name_H-M   'P 1'
#
loop_
_entity.id
_entity.type
_entity.pdbx_description
1 polymer ?
#
loop_
_entity_poly.entity_id
_entity_poly.type
_entity_poly.pdbx_seq_one_letter_code
_entity_poly.pdbx_strand_id
1 'polypeptide(L)' 'MARNNGSGLDGRGRDEDGRIRQKNGTTRVDTLRSIYGDDFASGVRGDMRLDTLLDRTGADSLSELLKKRSST' A
#
# COMPACT_ATOMS: atom_id res chain seq x y z
N MET A 1 44.46 14.96 -15.21
CA MET A 1 44.15 13.54 -15.50
C MET A 1 43.43 13.01 -14.26
N ALA A 2 42.10 12.94 -14.18
CA ALA A 2 41.13 12.01 -14.79
C ALA A 2 40.93 10.68 -14.02
N ARG A 3 39.63 10.40 -13.72
CA ARG A 3 38.95 9.14 -13.26
C ARG A 3 38.82 9.00 -11.72
N ASN A 4 37.65 9.11 -11.08
CA ASN A 4 36.28 8.56 -11.24
C ASN A 4 36.11 7.08 -10.83
N ASN A 5 35.40 6.91 -9.71
CA ASN A 5 34.37 5.91 -9.38
C ASN A 5 34.73 4.43 -9.16
N GLY A 6 34.09 3.87 -8.12
CA GLY A 6 33.99 2.44 -7.82
C GLY A 6 34.71 2.09 -6.50
N SER A 7 34.11 1.46 -5.50
CA SER A 7 32.86 0.71 -5.48
C SER A 7 32.51 0.41 -4.03
N GLY A 8 31.23 0.53 -3.72
CA GLY A 8 30.57 -0.44 -2.88
C GLY A 8 30.00 0.09 -1.58
N LEU A 9 28.87 -0.52 -1.23
CA LEU A 9 28.36 -0.72 0.12
C LEU A 9 28.25 0.55 0.98
N ASP A 10 27.12 1.25 1.01
CA ASP A 10 25.89 0.70 1.59
C ASP A 10 24.72 1.53 1.07
N GLY A 11 24.20 1.14 -0.09
CA GLY A 11 22.90 1.59 -0.57
C GLY A 11 21.78 0.98 0.25
N ARG A 12 21.87 1.01 1.60
CA ARG A 12 20.69 0.89 2.48
C ARG A 12 19.94 2.22 2.45
N GLY A 13 19.62 2.67 1.24
CA GLY A 13 18.25 3.10 1.00
C GLY A 13 17.41 1.84 1.14
N ARG A 14 17.18 1.40 2.38
CA ARG A 14 15.93 0.73 2.69
C ARG A 14 14.93 1.79 2.26
N ASP A 15 14.34 1.58 1.08
CA ASP A 15 13.19 2.34 0.58
C ASP A 15 12.07 2.07 1.60
N GLU A 16 12.21 2.66 2.78
CA GLU A 16 11.40 2.43 3.95
C GLU A 16 10.25 3.41 4.04
N ASP A 17 10.25 4.48 3.23
CA ASP A 17 9.35 5.60 3.53
C ASP A 17 8.81 6.38 2.32
N GLY A 18 9.35 6.25 1.10
CA GLY A 18 9.03 7.24 0.06
C GLY A 18 7.91 6.90 -0.91
N ARG A 19 7.78 5.63 -1.32
CA ARG A 19 7.04 5.23 -2.53
C ARG A 19 6.37 3.86 -2.41
N ILE A 20 5.70 3.55 -1.31
CA ILE A 20 4.72 2.45 -1.33
C ILE A 20 3.51 2.87 -2.16
N ARG A 21 3.66 2.72 -3.48
CA ARG A 21 2.60 2.42 -4.46
C ARG A 21 1.41 3.38 -4.41
N GLN A 22 1.56 4.55 -5.00
CA GLN A 22 0.48 5.52 -5.25
C GLN A 22 -0.86 4.94 -5.75
N LYS A 23 -0.89 3.79 -6.45
CA LYS A 23 -2.08 3.24 -7.11
C LYS A 23 -2.04 1.74 -7.37
N ASN A 24 -1.54 0.90 -6.45
CA ASN A 24 -1.70 -0.54 -6.69
C ASN A 24 -3.03 -1.02 -6.14
N GLY A 25 -4.09 -0.73 -6.90
CA GLY A 25 -5.36 -1.43 -6.79
C GLY A 25 -5.21 -2.96 -6.85
N THR A 26 -4.06 -3.47 -7.33
CA THR A 26 -3.69 -4.89 -7.28
C THR A 26 -3.31 -5.42 -5.89
N THR A 27 -3.20 -4.58 -4.86
CA THR A 27 -2.89 -5.01 -3.48
C THR A 27 -4.03 -5.86 -2.93
N ARG A 28 -3.72 -6.96 -2.26
CA ARG A 28 -4.73 -7.83 -1.66
C ARG A 28 -5.26 -7.26 -0.35
N VAL A 29 -6.54 -7.49 -0.07
CA VAL A 29 -7.20 -7.12 1.19
C VAL A 29 -6.50 -7.78 2.38
N ASP A 30 -6.03 -9.02 2.24
CA ASP A 30 -5.27 -9.75 3.27
C ASP A 30 -3.98 -9.01 3.69
N THR A 31 -3.24 -8.50 2.71
CA THR A 31 -2.05 -7.68 2.97
C THR A 31 -2.42 -6.38 3.67
N LEU A 32 -3.50 -5.72 3.24
CA LEU A 32 -3.98 -4.50 3.90
C LEU A 32 -4.45 -4.77 5.32
N ARG A 33 -5.06 -5.93 5.57
CA ARG A 33 -5.50 -6.38 6.87
C ARG A 33 -4.33 -6.62 7.83
N SER A 34 -3.22 -7.17 7.31
CA SER A 34 -1.98 -7.27 8.10
C SER A 34 -1.39 -5.92 8.50
N ILE A 35 -1.68 -4.84 7.76
CA ILE A 35 -1.14 -3.48 8.00
C ILE A 35 -2.09 -2.64 8.85
N TYR A 36 -3.39 -2.67 8.54
CA TYR A 36 -4.43 -1.82 9.14
C TYR A 36 -5.28 -2.52 10.20
N GLY A 37 -5.08 -3.83 10.39
CA GLY A 37 -5.77 -4.67 11.38
C GLY A 37 -6.86 -5.56 10.78
N ASP A 38 -7.24 -6.62 11.50
CA ASP A 38 -8.19 -7.67 11.05
C ASP A 38 -9.58 -7.12 10.66
N ASP A 39 -9.96 -6.02 11.31
CA ASP A 39 -11.18 -5.27 11.04
C ASP A 39 -11.23 -4.66 9.62
N PHE A 40 -10.08 -4.51 8.95
CA PHE A 40 -10.01 -3.94 7.61
C PHE A 40 -10.78 -4.81 6.60
N ALA A 41 -11.86 -4.22 6.07
CA ALA A 41 -12.77 -4.86 5.14
C ALA A 41 -13.24 -6.24 5.63
N SER A 42 -13.63 -6.35 6.91
CA SER A 42 -14.01 -7.61 7.59
C SER A 42 -15.03 -8.46 6.81
N GLY A 43 -15.95 -7.83 6.06
CA GLY A 43 -16.93 -8.51 5.19
C GLY A 43 -16.45 -8.93 3.81
N VAL A 44 -15.15 -8.85 3.52
CA VAL A 44 -14.58 -9.06 2.19
C VAL A 44 -13.47 -10.11 2.23
N ARG A 45 -13.37 -10.91 1.16
CA ARG A 45 -12.34 -11.95 1.03
C ARG A 45 -10.94 -11.35 1.00
N GLY A 46 -10.01 -11.92 1.76
CA GLY A 46 -8.62 -11.47 1.82
C GLY A 46 -7.88 -11.52 0.48
N ASP A 47 -8.23 -12.47 -0.40
CA ASP A 47 -7.64 -12.58 -1.74
C ASP A 47 -8.11 -11.48 -2.72
N MET A 48 -9.13 -10.71 -2.35
CA MET A 48 -9.68 -9.64 -3.19
C MET A 48 -8.66 -8.50 -3.36
N ARG A 49 -8.71 -7.86 -4.51
CA ARG A 49 -7.89 -6.70 -4.83
C ARG A 49 -8.50 -5.41 -4.26
N LEU A 50 -7.64 -4.49 -3.85
CA LEU A 50 -7.99 -3.15 -3.38
C LEU A 50 -8.80 -2.38 -4.42
N ASP A 51 -8.47 -2.50 -5.70
CA ASP A 51 -9.20 -1.88 -6.82
C ASP A 51 -10.68 -2.26 -6.80
N THR A 52 -10.95 -3.56 -6.72
CA THR A 52 -12.31 -4.10 -6.62
C THR A 52 -13.00 -3.68 -5.32
N LEU A 53 -12.24 -3.46 -4.24
CA LEU A 53 -12.79 -2.99 -2.98
C LEU A 53 -13.22 -1.54 -3.09
N LEU A 54 -12.38 -0.72 -3.71
CA LEU A 54 -12.60 0.70 -3.96
C LEU A 54 -13.83 0.90 -4.87
N ASP A 55 -13.91 0.15 -5.97
CA ASP A 55 -15.08 0.15 -6.87
C ASP A 55 -16.38 -0.22 -6.13
N ARG A 56 -16.36 -1.32 -5.36
CA ARG A 56 -17.53 -1.80 -4.60
C ARG A 56 -17.97 -0.84 -3.49
N THR A 57 -17.04 -0.10 -2.89
CA THR A 57 -17.32 0.83 -1.78
C THR A 57 -17.52 2.28 -2.25
N GLY A 58 -17.33 2.54 -3.55
CA GLY A 58 -17.36 3.89 -4.13
C GLY A 58 -16.31 4.81 -3.49
N ALA A 59 -15.10 4.30 -3.25
CA ALA A 59 -13.96 5.07 -2.79
C ALA A 59 -12.93 5.18 -3.92
N ASP A 60 -12.30 6.34 -4.09
CA ASP A 60 -11.34 6.56 -5.19
C ASP A 60 -9.93 6.12 -4.77
N SER A 61 -9.69 5.98 -3.46
CA SER A 61 -8.38 5.64 -2.91
C SER A 61 -8.45 4.99 -1.54
N LEU A 62 -7.40 4.24 -1.18
CA LEU A 62 -7.25 3.61 0.15
C LEU A 62 -7.44 4.62 1.29
N SER A 63 -6.88 5.82 1.15
CA SER A 63 -6.98 6.89 2.14
C SER A 63 -8.43 7.36 2.35
N GLU A 64 -9.22 7.44 1.26
CA GLU A 64 -10.65 7.78 1.37
C GLU A 64 -11.43 6.68 2.05
N LEU A 65 -11.15 5.42 1.70
CA LEU A 65 -11.77 4.26 2.34
C LEU A 65 -11.49 4.25 3.86
N LEU A 66 -10.27 4.58 4.27
CA LEU A 66 -9.89 4.69 5.68
C LEU A 66 -10.62 5.85 6.38
N LYS A 67 -10.72 7.02 5.74
CA LYS A 67 -11.48 8.17 6.29
C LYS A 67 -12.96 7.86 6.50
N LYS A 68 -13.60 7.18 5.53
CA LYS A 68 -15.01 6.76 5.64
C LYS A 68 -15.24 5.87 6.87
N ARG A 69 -14.28 4.97 7.17
CA ARG A 69 -14.34 4.07 8.33
C ARG A 69 -14.13 4.78 9.66
N SER A 70 -13.23 5.77 9.74
CA SER A 70 -12.94 6.51 10.99
C SER A 70 -13.97 7.60 11.34
N SER A 71 -14.91 7.91 10.44
CA SER A 71 -15.94 8.94 10.67
C SER A 71 -17.26 8.38 11.24
N THR A 72 -17.31 7.08 11.56
CA THR A 72 -18.46 6.40 12.19
C THR A 72 -18.07 5.96 13.59
#